data_AF-A0A2V9IBX9-F1
#
_entry.id   AF-A0A2V9IBX9-F1
#
_cell.length_a   1.000
_cell.length_b   1.000
_cell.length_c   1.000
_cell.angle_alpha   90.00
_cell.angle_beta   90.00
_cell.angle_gamma   90.00
#
_symmetry.space_group_name_H-M   'P 1'
#
loop_
_entity.id
_entity.type
_entity.pdbx_description
1 polymer ?
#
loop_
_entity_poly.entity_id
_entity_poly.type
_entity_poly.pdbx_seq_one_letter_code
_entity_poly.pdbx_strand_id
1 'polypeptide(L)'
;DPKAFAVPPKGRFGNSGVNTLVGQGINVHHLSLAKRFRLTERVGFTFTSAISDIFNHPHFQNPRNNISDPDPGKLTALIPDYNPEKQAGRHISMKLRIEW
;
A
#
# COMPACT_ATOMS: atom_id res chain seq x y z
N ASP A 1 -19.81 10.67 -6.50
CA ASP A 1 -19.74 11.90 -7.31
C ASP A 1 -19.02 12.97 -6.50
N PRO A 2 -17.88 13.50 -6.96
CA PRO A 2 -17.15 14.58 -6.27
C PRO A 2 -17.98 15.84 -6.00
N LYS A 3 -18.98 16.12 -6.86
CA LYS A 3 -19.87 17.28 -6.69
C LYS A 3 -20.80 17.16 -5.48
N ALA A 4 -20.95 15.95 -4.92
CA ALA A 4 -21.75 15.72 -3.73
C ALA A 4 -21.10 16.26 -2.44
N PHE A 5 -19.80 16.61 -2.47
CA PHE A 5 -19.04 17.08 -1.31
C PHE A 5 -18.67 18.57 -1.42
N ALA A 6 -19.63 19.41 -1.79
CA ALA A 6 -19.43 20.86 -1.83
C ALA A 6 -19.46 21.47 -0.42
N VAL A 7 -18.70 22.55 -0.22
CA VAL A 7 -18.72 23.32 1.03
C VAL A 7 -20.13 23.91 1.25
N PRO A 8 -20.79 23.63 2.39
CA PRO A 8 -22.12 24.17 2.66
C PRO A 8 -22.07 25.69 2.88
N PRO A 9 -23.18 26.41 2.61
CA PRO A 9 -23.27 27.84 2.93
C PRO A 9 -22.98 28.11 4.41
N LYS A 10 -22.41 29.30 4.70
CA LYS A 10 -22.07 29.71 6.08
C LYS A 10 -23.29 29.56 7.01
N GLY A 11 -23.07 28.97 8.18
CA GLY A 11 -24.12 28.74 9.18
C GLY A 11 -24.99 27.50 8.95
N ARG A 12 -24.66 26.63 7.98
CA ARG A 12 -25.33 25.35 7.76
C ARG A 12 -24.36 24.18 7.86
N PHE A 13 -24.84 23.07 8.42
CA PHE A 13 -24.16 21.79 8.35
C PHE A 13 -24.40 21.13 6.98
N GLY A 14 -23.46 20.27 6.56
CA GLY A 14 -23.67 19.39 5.40
C GLY A 14 -24.67 18.27 5.69
N ASN A 15 -25.12 17.60 4.64
CA ASN A 15 -26.07 16.47 4.70
C ASN A 15 -25.41 15.11 4.45
N SER A 16 -24.08 15.05 4.41
CA SER A 16 -23.35 13.81 4.19
C SER A 16 -23.36 12.93 5.45
N GLY A 17 -23.54 11.62 5.27
CA GLY A 17 -23.44 10.66 6.35
C GLY A 17 -22.00 10.49 6.83
N VAL A 18 -21.83 10.08 8.09
CA VAL A 18 -20.53 9.71 8.65
C VAL A 18 -19.98 8.48 7.91
N ASN A 19 -18.67 8.44 7.66
CA ASN A 19 -17.97 7.32 7.00
C ASN A 19 -18.47 6.96 5.58
N THR A 20 -19.06 7.92 4.86
CA THR A 20 -19.51 7.71 3.47
C THR A 20 -18.34 7.54 2.48
N LEU A 21 -17.16 8.08 2.79
CA LEU A 21 -15.97 7.92 1.95
C LEU A 21 -15.31 6.57 2.25
N VAL A 22 -15.46 5.63 1.32
CA VAL A 22 -14.84 4.30 1.41
C VAL A 22 -13.62 4.26 0.50
N GLY A 23 -12.48 3.88 1.07
CA GLY A 23 -11.26 3.63 0.32
C GLY A 23 -11.34 2.35 -0.49
N GLN A 24 -10.39 2.18 -1.41
CA GLN A 24 -10.26 0.92 -2.13
C GLN A 24 -9.89 -0.24 -1.19
N GLY A 25 -10.36 -1.44 -1.51
CA GLY A 25 -9.94 -2.65 -0.83
C GLY A 25 -8.47 -2.95 -1.07
N ILE A 26 -7.86 -3.68 -0.13
CA ILE A 26 -6.47 -4.14 -0.23
C ILE A 26 -6.47 -5.52 -0.89
N ASN A 27 -5.82 -5.63 -2.04
CA ASN A 27 -5.59 -6.88 -2.75
C ASN A 27 -4.13 -6.91 -3.22
N VAL A 28 -3.25 -7.39 -2.35
CA VAL A 28 -1.80 -7.38 -2.58
C VAL A 28 -1.27 -8.78 -2.35
N HIS A 29 -0.39 -9.22 -3.24
CA HIS A 29 0.21 -10.54 -3.16
C HIS A 29 1.73 -10.41 -3.02
N HIS A 30 2.27 -10.94 -1.92
CA HIS A 30 3.71 -10.98 -1.66
C HIS A 30 4.25 -12.40 -1.88
N LEU A 31 5.46 -12.51 -2.42
CA LEU A 31 6.15 -13.78 -2.62
C LEU A 31 7.52 -13.74 -1.96
N SER A 32 7.88 -14.80 -1.23
CA SER A 32 9.22 -14.99 -0.69
C SER A 32 9.71 -16.39 -1.01
N LEU A 33 10.94 -16.50 -1.51
CA LEU A 33 11.59 -17.75 -1.84
C LEU A 33 12.91 -17.82 -1.09
N ALA A 34 13.11 -18.91 -0.35
CA ALA A 34 14.35 -19.15 0.38
C ALA A 34 14.93 -20.51 -0.01
N LYS A 35 16.23 -20.54 -0.31
CA LYS A 35 16.95 -21.77 -0.60
C LYS A 35 18.25 -21.83 0.19
N ARG A 36 18.43 -22.94 0.90
CA ARG A 36 19.70 -23.31 1.53
C ARG A 36 20.57 -24.05 0.52
N PHE A 37 21.82 -23.63 0.42
CA PHE A 37 22.89 -24.31 -0.30
C PHE A 37 23.94 -24.78 0.72
N ARG A 38 24.39 -26.03 0.59
CA ARG A 38 25.54 -26.54 1.34
C ARG A 38 26.77 -26.34 0.47
N LEU A 39 27.74 -25.57 0.96
CA LEU A 39 29.00 -25.36 0.26
C LEU A 39 30.00 -26.47 0.65
N THR A 40 30.06 -26.77 1.95
CA THR A 40 30.84 -27.86 2.55
C THR A 40 30.02 -28.54 3.64
N GLU A 41 30.62 -29.50 4.35
CA GLU A 41 29.99 -30.16 5.51
C GLU A 41 29.79 -29.20 6.69
N ARG A 42 30.63 -28.16 6.80
CA ARG A 42 30.58 -27.17 7.89
C ARG A 42 29.94 -25.86 7.45
N VAL A 43 30.15 -25.45 6.19
CA VAL A 43 29.71 -24.15 5.68
C VAL A 43 28.51 -24.29 4.74
N GLY A 44 27.45 -23.56 5.03
CA GLY A 44 26.30 -23.38 4.16
C GLY A 44 25.89 -21.92 4.04
N PHE A 45 25.03 -21.63 3.08
CA PHE A 45 24.38 -20.32 3.02
C PHE A 45 22.91 -20.46 2.63
N THR A 46 22.09 -19.55 3.13
CA THR A 46 20.69 -19.41 2.74
C THR A 46 20.53 -18.11 1.96
N PHE A 47 20.05 -18.25 0.73
CA PHE A 47 19.64 -17.11 -0.10
C PHE A 47 18.12 -16.96 -0.01
N THR A 48 17.65 -15.75 0.31
CA THR A 48 16.24 -15.39 0.32
C THR A 48 15.99 -14.22 -0.61
N SER A 49 15.04 -14.36 -1.51
CA SER A 49 14.46 -13.25 -2.28
C SER A 49 13.02 -13.02 -1.83
N ALA A 50 12.63 -11.77 -1.65
CA ALA A 50 11.27 -11.38 -1.34
C ALA A 50 10.80 -10.28 -2.30
N ILE A 51 9.59 -10.43 -2.83
CA ILE A 51 8.93 -9.52 -3.75
C ILE A 51 7.62 -9.11 -3.11
N SER A 52 7.45 -7.80 -2.90
CA SER A 52 6.19 -7.22 -2.45
C SER A 52 5.41 -6.76 -3.68
N ASP A 53 4.11 -7.09 -3.75
CA ASP A 53 3.25 -6.81 -4.90
C ASP A 53 3.76 -7.47 -6.20
N ILE A 54 3.66 -8.80 -6.26
CA ILE A 54 4.12 -9.59 -7.41
C ILE A 54 3.37 -9.23 -8.70
N PHE A 55 2.12 -8.77 -8.58
CA PHE A 55 1.28 -8.39 -9.73
C PHE A 55 1.43 -6.91 -10.13
N ASN A 56 2.16 -6.12 -9.34
CA ASN A 56 2.46 -4.71 -9.62
C ASN A 56 1.17 -3.88 -9.82
N HIS A 57 0.22 -3.99 -8.90
CA HIS A 57 -1.05 -3.27 -8.93
C HIS A 57 -0.94 -1.94 -8.17
N PRO A 58 -1.39 -0.81 -8.73
CA PRO A 58 -1.31 0.47 -8.02
C PRO A 58 -2.32 0.52 -6.86
N HIS A 59 -1.84 0.86 -5.67
CA HIS A 59 -2.72 1.14 -4.54
C HIS A 59 -2.77 2.64 -4.20
N PHE A 60 -3.98 3.14 -3.96
CA PHE A 60 -4.27 4.54 -3.69
C PHE A 60 -4.64 4.75 -2.22
N GLN A 61 -4.31 5.94 -1.70
CA GLN A 61 -4.76 6.38 -0.38
C GLN A 61 -6.28 6.60 -0.36
N ASN A 62 -6.82 6.76 0.86
CA ASN A 62 -8.23 7.10 1.03
C ASN A 62 -8.61 8.36 0.23
N PRO A 63 -9.87 8.44 -0.24
CA PRO A 63 -10.37 9.62 -0.92
C PRO A 63 -10.18 10.89 -0.08
N ARG A 64 -9.93 12.02 -0.74
CA ARG A 64 -9.82 13.33 -0.06
C ARG A 64 -11.04 13.59 0.81
N ASN A 65 -10.84 13.71 2.12
CA ASN A 65 -11.92 13.89 3.10
C ASN A 65 -12.14 15.35 3.51
N ASN A 66 -11.24 16.26 3.09
CA ASN A 66 -11.38 17.68 3.31
C ASN A 66 -12.14 18.33 2.16
N ILE A 67 -13.35 18.82 2.44
CA ILE A 67 -14.23 19.49 1.47
C ILE A 67 -13.73 20.86 1.02
N SER A 68 -12.77 21.44 1.75
CA SER A 68 -12.15 22.72 1.40
C SER A 68 -11.03 22.57 0.36
N ASP A 69 -10.54 21.35 0.12
CA ASP A 69 -9.51 21.08 -0.88
C ASP A 69 -10.14 20.86 -2.27
N PRO A 70 -9.39 21.09 -3.36
CA PRO A 70 -9.84 20.69 -4.69
C PRO A 70 -10.15 19.19 -4.75
N ASP A 71 -11.18 18.82 -5.51
CA ASP A 71 -11.54 17.42 -5.78
C ASP A 71 -11.84 16.54 -4.54
N PRO A 72 -12.75 16.96 -3.64
CA PRO A 72 -13.13 16.14 -2.49
C PRO A 72 -13.76 14.81 -2.94
N GLY A 73 -13.48 13.75 -2.20
CA GLY A 73 -13.95 12.40 -2.50
C GLY A 73 -13.27 11.70 -3.68
N LYS A 74 -12.18 12.25 -4.24
CA LYS A 74 -11.35 11.56 -5.25
C LYS A 74 -10.11 10.90 -4.64
N LEU A 75 -9.65 9.82 -5.31
CA LEU A 75 -8.34 9.21 -5.08
C LEU A 75 -7.28 10.03 -5.84
N THR A 76 -6.37 10.69 -5.12
CA THR A 76 -5.40 11.61 -5.73
C THR A 76 -3.94 11.25 -5.47
N ALA A 77 -3.67 10.25 -4.63
CA ALA A 77 -2.34 9.88 -4.20
C ALA A 77 -2.19 8.36 -4.09
N LEU A 78 -1.00 7.86 -4.43
CA LEU A 78 -0.60 6.47 -4.21
C LEU A 78 -0.23 6.25 -2.75
N ILE A 79 -0.37 5.01 -2.28
CA ILE A 79 0.11 4.63 -0.95
C ILE A 79 1.64 4.73 -0.93
N PRO A 80 2.25 5.34 0.11
CA PRO A 80 3.69 5.51 0.19
C PRO A 80 4.43 4.22 0.56
N ASP A 81 5.70 4.13 0.13
CA ASP A 81 6.54 2.93 0.27
C ASP A 81 6.84 2.51 1.72
N TYR A 82 6.70 3.42 2.69
CA TYR A 82 6.87 3.11 4.11
C TYR A 82 5.64 2.44 4.75
N ASN A 83 4.56 2.24 4.00
CA ASN A 83 3.36 1.59 4.52
C ASN A 83 3.68 0.15 4.98
N PRO A 84 3.28 -0.27 6.20
CA PRO A 84 3.65 -1.57 6.76
C PRO A 84 3.19 -2.76 5.91
N GLU A 85 2.10 -2.62 5.17
CA GLU A 85 1.60 -3.66 4.27
C GLU A 85 2.37 -3.77 2.95
N LYS A 86 3.38 -2.91 2.71
CA LYS A 86 4.22 -2.90 1.49
C LYS A 86 3.43 -2.95 0.18
N GLN A 87 2.25 -2.36 0.22
CA GLN A 87 1.28 -2.27 -0.88
C GLN A 87 1.51 -1.04 -1.77
N ALA A 88 2.65 -0.36 -1.60
CA ALA A 88 3.04 0.73 -2.49
C ALA A 88 3.55 0.15 -3.82
N GLY A 89 4.60 0.73 -4.41
CA GLY A 89 5.23 0.13 -5.59
C GLY A 89 5.74 -1.29 -5.32
N ARG A 90 6.06 -2.05 -6.38
CA ARG A 90 6.71 -3.35 -6.24
C ARG A 90 8.12 -3.19 -5.65
N HIS A 91 8.38 -3.87 -4.55
CA HIS A 91 9.69 -3.87 -3.88
C HIS A 91 10.32 -5.25 -3.91
N ILE A 92 11.59 -5.33 -4.31
CA ILE A 92 12.36 -6.57 -4.33
C ILE A 92 13.50 -6.45 -3.32
N SER A 93 13.58 -7.39 -2.38
CA SER A 93 14.68 -7.48 -1.43
C SER A 93 15.37 -8.83 -1.52
N MET A 94 16.68 -8.82 -1.24
CA MET A 94 17.52 -10.00 -1.25
C MET A 94 18.29 -10.07 0.07
N LYS A 95 18.40 -11.27 0.63
CA LYS A 95 19.10 -11.54 1.87
C LYS A 95 19.98 -12.77 1.72
N LEU A 96 21.24 -12.63 2.14
CA LEU A 96 22.18 -13.73 2.27
C LEU A 96 22.44 -13.99 3.75
N ARG A 97 22.33 -15.24 4.18
CA ARG A 97 22.75 -15.70 5.52
C ARG A 97 23.81 -16.77 5.36
N ILE A 98 24.97 -16.56 5.95
CA ILE A 98 26.05 -17.56 6.02
C ILE A 98 25.89 -18.33 7.33
N GLU A 99 26.16 -19.63 7.28
CA GLU A 99 26.10 -20.54 8.42
C GLU A 99 27.36 -21.41 8.40
N TRP A 100 28.02 -21.55 9.55
CA TRP A 100 29.29 -22.27 9.71
C TRP A 100 29.32 -23.05 11.02
#